data_AF-A0A846T1S6-F1
#
_entry.id   AF-A0A846T1S6-F1
#
_cell.length_a   1.000
_cell.length_b   1.000
_cell.length_c   1.000
_cell.angle_alpha   90.00
_cell.angle_beta   90.00
_cell.angle_gamma   90.00
#
_symmetry.space_group_name_H-M   'P 1'
#
loop_
_entity.id
_entity.type
_entity.pdbx_description
1 polymer ?
#
loop_
_entity_poly.entity_id
_entity_poly.type
_entity_poly.pdbx_seq_one_letter_code
_entity_poly.pdbx_strand_id
1 'polypeptide(L)'
;MKSTSSAAFAHDQPECSGVLLANLGTPDAPTPAAVRRYLAEFLWDSRVVEIPRLLWWLILHGVILRVRPAQSAHKYQTIWTAEGSPLLAISRRQTAAIAALMADRHGDEVIVDFCMRYGNPSTESRVRAMVEEAQERRAPVQRLVDTFARSYTPAVVLLALLVASLPPLLFGQPFWNPDPETFG
;
A
#
# COMPACT_ATOMS: atom_id res chain seq x y z
N MET A 1 22.62 -8.05 1.29
CA MET A 1 21.93 -6.89 0.69
C MET A 1 21.41 -6.05 1.85
N LYS A 2 21.93 -4.83 2.01
CA LYS A 2 21.66 -3.99 3.19
C LYS A 2 20.18 -3.58 3.19
N SER A 3 19.49 -3.90 4.28
CA SER A 3 18.19 -3.32 4.62
C SER A 3 18.38 -1.81 4.70
N THR A 4 17.83 -1.07 3.74
CA THR A 4 17.68 0.37 3.86
C THR A 4 16.55 0.58 4.85
N SER A 5 16.96 0.81 6.10
CA SER A 5 16.12 1.22 7.21
C SER A 5 15.08 2.24 6.76
N SER A 6 13.83 1.90 7.05
CA SER A 6 12.70 2.81 7.22
C SER A 6 13.14 4.19 7.69
N ALA A 7 13.06 5.19 6.81
CA ALA A 7 13.13 6.57 7.19
C ALA A 7 11.69 7.06 7.35
N ALA A 8 11.29 7.25 8.61
CA ALA A 8 10.03 7.84 9.08
C ALA A 8 8.77 6.95 9.20
N PHE A 9 8.88 5.75 9.80
CA PHE A 9 7.73 5.19 10.52
C PHE A 9 7.65 5.86 11.91
N ALA A 10 6.67 6.75 12.11
CA ALA A 10 6.33 7.26 13.43
C ALA A 10 5.32 6.33 14.11
N HIS A 11 5.55 5.99 15.37
CA HIS A 11 4.83 4.96 16.14
C HIS A 11 3.37 5.35 16.54
N ASP A 12 2.86 6.48 16.04
CA ASP A 12 1.57 7.08 16.42
C ASP A 12 0.74 7.43 15.18
N GLN A 13 0.80 6.55 14.18
CA GLN A 13 0.15 6.73 12.89
C GLN A 13 -0.91 5.63 12.75
N PRO A 14 -2.20 5.93 12.53
CA PRO A 14 -3.19 4.87 12.26
C PRO A 14 -2.72 4.07 11.05
N GLU A 15 -2.35 2.82 11.28
CA GLU A 15 -1.63 1.97 10.33
C GLU A 15 -2.60 1.35 9.34
N CYS A 16 -2.81 2.01 8.20
CA CYS A 16 -3.48 1.36 7.08
C CYS A 16 -2.53 0.33 6.46
N SER A 17 -2.81 -0.95 6.67
CA SER A 17 -1.98 -2.07 6.25
C SER A 17 -2.33 -2.55 4.85
N GLY A 18 -1.34 -2.60 3.95
CA GLY A 18 -1.51 -3.11 2.59
C GLY A 18 -1.11 -4.58 2.44
N VAL A 19 -2.03 -5.41 1.95
CA VAL A 19 -1.77 -6.81 1.55
C VAL A 19 -1.79 -6.92 0.03
N LEU A 20 -0.62 -7.19 -0.56
CA LEU A 20 -0.48 -7.33 -2.01
C LEU A 20 -0.19 -8.78 -2.42
N LEU A 21 -1.12 -9.39 -3.15
CA LEU A 21 -0.96 -10.73 -3.69
C LEU A 21 -0.10 -10.69 -4.97
N ALA A 22 1.15 -11.13 -4.87
CA ALA A 22 2.07 -11.16 -6.01
C ALA A 22 2.02 -12.51 -6.74
N ASN A 23 1.95 -12.46 -8.07
CA ASN A 23 2.12 -13.63 -8.94
C ASN A 23 3.08 -13.33 -10.12
N LEU A 24 3.41 -14.35 -10.92
CA LEU A 24 4.27 -14.17 -12.10
C LEU A 24 3.63 -13.27 -13.15
N GLY A 25 2.36 -13.50 -13.43
CA GLY A 25 1.58 -12.76 -14.40
C GLY A 25 1.22 -13.54 -15.65
N THR A 26 0.52 -12.86 -16.55
CA THR A 26 -0.01 -13.39 -17.79
C THR A 26 0.09 -12.31 -18.87
N PRO A 27 0.17 -12.66 -20.16
CA PRO A 27 -0.05 -11.66 -21.22
C PRO A 27 -1.44 -11.00 -21.09
N ASP A 28 -1.54 -9.75 -21.52
CA ASP A 28 -2.79 -8.97 -21.50
C ASP A 28 -3.87 -9.56 -22.45
N ALA A 29 -3.43 -10.26 -23.50
CA ALA A 29 -4.30 -10.86 -24.51
C ALA A 29 -3.66 -12.12 -25.10
N PRO A 30 -4.44 -13.06 -25.65
CA PRO A 30 -3.94 -14.28 -26.27
C PRO A 30 -3.50 -14.01 -27.72
N THR A 31 -2.86 -12.86 -27.96
CA THR A 31 -2.37 -12.42 -29.26
C THR A 31 -0.84 -12.50 -29.31
N PRO A 32 -0.23 -12.76 -30.48
CA PRO A 32 1.23 -12.81 -30.60
C PRO A 32 1.93 -11.53 -30.11
N ALA A 33 1.29 -10.36 -30.26
CA ALA A 33 1.85 -9.08 -29.82
C ALA A 33 1.90 -8.96 -28.28
N ALA A 34 0.81 -9.30 -27.59
CA ALA A 34 0.75 -9.25 -26.13
C ALA A 34 1.66 -10.32 -25.50
N VAL A 35 1.68 -11.53 -26.08
CA VAL A 35 2.58 -12.61 -25.64
C VAL A 35 4.04 -12.24 -25.87
N ARG A 36 4.38 -11.56 -26.98
CA ARG A 36 5.75 -11.08 -27.23
C ARG A 36 6.19 -10.10 -26.15
N ARG A 37 5.33 -9.16 -25.75
CA ARG A 37 5.62 -8.18 -24.68
C ARG A 37 5.88 -8.90 -23.35
N TYR A 38 4.95 -9.78 -22.96
CA TYR A 38 5.09 -10.58 -21.75
C TYR A 38 6.36 -11.44 -21.75
N LEU A 39 6.65 -12.15 -22.85
CA LEU A 39 7.86 -12.98 -22.95
C LEU A 39 9.14 -12.15 -22.94
N ALA A 40 9.12 -10.93 -23.50
CA ALA A 40 10.27 -10.04 -23.43
C ALA A 40 10.58 -9.65 -21.99
N GLU A 41 9.55 -9.29 -21.19
CA GLU A 41 9.72 -8.99 -19.77
C GLU A 41 10.17 -10.22 -18.96
N PHE A 42 9.49 -11.36 -19.14
CA PHE A 42 9.75 -12.59 -18.40
C PHE A 42 11.17 -13.15 -18.66
N LEU A 43 11.58 -13.20 -19.93
CA LEU A 43 12.86 -13.79 -20.31
C LEU A 43 14.03 -12.82 -20.17
N TRP A 44 13.79 -11.52 -20.02
CA TRP A 44 14.85 -10.54 -19.77
C TRP A 44 15.36 -10.57 -18.32
N ASP A 45 14.58 -11.14 -17.40
CA ASP A 45 14.97 -11.22 -16.00
C ASP A 45 16.14 -12.20 -15.81
N SER A 46 17.24 -11.70 -15.25
CA SER A 46 18.46 -12.49 -14.99
C SER A 46 18.24 -13.61 -13.97
N ARG A 47 17.15 -13.55 -13.20
CA ARG A 47 16.73 -14.62 -12.29
C ARG A 47 16.09 -15.80 -13.02
N VAL A 48 15.71 -15.62 -14.29
CA VAL A 48 15.13 -16.66 -15.16
C VAL A 48 16.18 -17.21 -16.12
N VAL A 49 17.08 -16.35 -16.62
CA VAL A 49 18.14 -16.76 -17.57
C VAL A 49 19.49 -16.18 -17.16
N GLU A 50 20.47 -17.07 -16.91
CA GLU A 50 21.79 -16.72 -16.35
C GLU A 50 22.89 -16.50 -17.42
N ILE A 51 22.53 -16.21 -18.67
CA ILE A 51 23.47 -16.00 -19.78
C ILE A 51 23.97 -14.54 -19.79
N PRO A 52 25.24 -14.24 -20.18
CA PRO A 52 25.71 -12.87 -20.33
C PRO A 52 24.76 -11.99 -21.15
N ARG A 53 24.42 -10.81 -20.61
CA ARG A 53 23.30 -9.98 -21.10
C ARG A 53 23.38 -9.64 -22.59
N LEU A 54 24.58 -9.45 -23.13
CA LEU A 54 24.78 -9.13 -24.54
C LEU A 54 24.43 -10.31 -25.45
N LEU A 55 24.91 -11.51 -25.12
CA LEU A 55 24.60 -12.74 -25.86
C LEU A 55 23.11 -13.05 -25.76
N TRP A 56 22.55 -12.95 -24.55
CA TRP A 56 21.13 -13.20 -24.35
C TRP A 56 20.24 -12.19 -25.07
N TRP A 57 20.62 -10.91 -25.10
CA TRP A 57 19.89 -9.89 -25.84
C TRP A 57 19.78 -10.22 -27.33
N LEU A 58 20.87 -10.69 -27.95
CA LEU A 58 20.89 -11.14 -29.35
C LEU A 58 19.99 -12.36 -29.58
N ILE A 59 20.05 -13.35 -28.69
CA ILE A 59 19.23 -14.57 -28.80
C ILE A 59 17.74 -14.24 -28.60
N LEU A 60 17.42 -13.43 -27.59
CA LEU A 60 16.07 -13.04 -27.23
C LEU A 60 15.41 -12.24 -28.36
N HIS A 61 16.05 -11.17 -28.84
CA HIS A 61 15.48 -10.28 -29.85
C HIS A 61 15.67 -10.80 -31.29
N GLY A 62 16.69 -11.61 -31.54
CA GLY A 62 16.97 -12.18 -32.86
C GLY A 62 16.08 -13.38 -33.19
N VAL A 63 15.99 -14.35 -32.27
CA VAL A 63 15.36 -15.66 -32.54
C VAL A 63 14.09 -15.84 -31.73
N ILE A 64 14.16 -15.71 -30.40
CA ILE A 64 13.07 -16.13 -29.50
C ILE A 64 11.82 -15.26 -29.70
N LEU A 65 11.94 -13.93 -29.62
CA LEU A 65 10.80 -13.01 -29.73
C LEU A 65 10.24 -12.91 -31.15
N ARG A 66 10.95 -13.44 -32.16
CA ARG A 66 10.49 -13.47 -33.55
C ARG A 66 9.64 -14.69 -33.86
N VAL A 67 10.01 -15.86 -33.33
CA VAL A 67 9.39 -17.14 -33.71
C VAL A 67 8.44 -17.68 -32.64
N ARG A 68 8.82 -17.57 -31.36
CA ARG A 68 8.13 -18.23 -30.24
C ARG A 68 6.76 -17.65 -29.86
N PRO A 69 6.47 -16.34 -29.99
CA PRO A 69 5.20 -15.78 -29.53
C PRO A 69 3.97 -16.33 -30.26
N ALA A 70 4.07 -16.62 -31.56
CA ALA A 70 2.94 -17.13 -32.34
C ALA A 70 2.46 -18.50 -31.81
N GLN A 71 3.40 -19.41 -31.56
CA GLN A 71 3.08 -20.73 -31.00
C GLN A 71 2.55 -20.63 -29.56
N SER A 72 3.14 -19.74 -28.76
CA SER A 72 2.71 -19.55 -27.37
C SER A 72 1.32 -18.92 -27.29
N ALA A 73 1.01 -17.97 -28.18
CA ALA A 73 -0.30 -17.35 -28.28
C ALA A 73 -1.39 -18.38 -28.56
N HIS A 74 -1.15 -19.34 -29.46
CA HIS A 74 -2.11 -20.41 -29.72
C HIS A 74 -2.43 -21.23 -28.46
N LYS A 75 -1.42 -21.55 -27.64
CA LYS A 75 -1.63 -22.22 -26.35
C LYS A 75 -2.48 -21.36 -25.40
N TYR A 76 -2.18 -20.06 -25.30
CA TYR A 76 -3.00 -19.15 -24.50
C TYR A 76 -4.45 -19.08 -24.99
N GLN A 77 -4.69 -19.12 -26.31
CA GLN A 77 -6.03 -19.12 -26.88
C GLN A 77 -6.85 -20.34 -26.44
N THR A 78 -6.23 -21.52 -26.33
CA THR A 78 -6.94 -22.75 -25.92
C THR A 78 -7.50 -22.71 -24.49
N ILE A 79 -6.90 -21.89 -23.62
CA ILE A 79 -7.31 -21.76 -22.21
C ILE A 79 -7.91 -20.39 -21.90
N TRP A 80 -8.15 -19.55 -22.93
CA TRP A 80 -8.63 -18.19 -22.72
C TRP A 80 -10.13 -18.18 -22.46
N THR A 81 -10.57 -17.33 -21.55
CA THR A 81 -11.99 -17.17 -21.19
C THR A 81 -12.44 -15.72 -21.39
N ALA A 82 -13.74 -15.45 -21.24
CA ALA A 82 -14.27 -14.09 -21.26
C ALA A 82 -13.68 -13.21 -20.13
N GLU A 83 -13.29 -13.82 -19.01
CA GLU A 83 -12.66 -13.13 -17.86
C GLU A 83 -11.15 -12.89 -18.06
N GLY A 84 -10.57 -13.38 -19.16
CA GLY A 84 -9.15 -13.33 -19.47
C GLY A 84 -8.44 -14.66 -19.23
N SER A 85 -7.16 -14.60 -18.85
CA SER A 85 -6.40 -15.80 -18.51
C SER A 85 -6.91 -16.42 -17.20
N PRO A 86 -6.82 -17.75 -17.04
CA PRO A 86 -7.22 -18.41 -15.79
C PRO A 86 -6.50 -17.85 -14.56
N LEU A 87 -5.20 -17.53 -14.68
CA LEU A 87 -4.41 -16.95 -13.59
C LEU A 87 -4.98 -15.60 -13.15
N LEU A 88 -5.33 -14.72 -14.10
CA LEU A 88 -5.90 -13.40 -13.81
C LEU A 88 -7.30 -13.53 -13.20
N ALA A 89 -8.15 -14.37 -13.77
CA ALA A 89 -9.51 -14.61 -13.26
C ALA A 89 -9.48 -15.16 -11.83
N ILE A 90 -8.63 -16.14 -11.56
CA ILE A 90 -8.46 -16.71 -10.22
C ILE A 90 -7.88 -15.67 -9.26
N SER A 91 -6.85 -14.91 -9.67
CA SER A 91 -6.23 -13.88 -8.81
C SER A 91 -7.24 -12.80 -8.41
N ARG A 92 -8.10 -12.36 -9.34
CA ARG A 92 -9.19 -11.41 -9.05
C ARG A 92 -10.16 -11.96 -8.01
N ARG A 93 -10.61 -13.21 -8.20
CA ARG A 93 -11.54 -13.86 -7.26
C ARG A 93 -10.92 -14.07 -5.88
N GLN A 94 -9.66 -14.49 -5.82
CA GLN A 94 -8.91 -14.64 -4.57
C GLN A 94 -8.76 -13.31 -3.85
N THR A 95 -8.37 -12.26 -4.58
CA THR A 95 -8.22 -10.91 -4.02
C THR A 95 -9.55 -10.40 -3.47
N ALA A 96 -10.65 -10.54 -4.23
CA ALA A 96 -11.98 -10.13 -3.78
C ALA A 96 -12.43 -10.89 -2.52
N ALA A 97 -12.19 -12.20 -2.47
CA ALA A 97 -12.52 -13.01 -1.30
C ALA A 97 -11.71 -12.61 -0.06
N ILE A 98 -10.41 -12.37 -0.22
CA ILE A 98 -9.54 -11.94 0.89
C ILE A 98 -9.90 -10.51 1.32
N ALA A 99 -10.18 -9.61 0.38
CA ALA A 99 -10.62 -8.25 0.68
C ALA A 99 -11.91 -8.26 1.51
N ALA A 100 -12.91 -9.08 1.13
CA ALA A 100 -14.14 -9.20 1.90
C ALA A 100 -13.90 -9.76 3.32
N LEU A 101 -13.04 -10.77 3.46
CA LEU A 101 -12.68 -11.34 4.76
C LEU A 101 -11.92 -10.34 5.65
N MET A 102 -11.06 -9.52 5.06
CA MET A 102 -10.31 -8.50 5.80
C MET A 102 -11.20 -7.32 6.18
N ALA A 103 -12.12 -6.91 5.31
CA ALA A 103 -13.09 -5.87 5.62
C ALA A 103 -14.01 -6.27 6.79
N ASP A 104 -14.44 -7.53 6.86
CA ASP A 104 -15.27 -8.04 7.96
C ASP A 104 -14.53 -8.00 9.32
N ARG A 105 -13.21 -8.24 9.32
CA ARG A 105 -12.40 -8.34 10.56
C ARG A 105 -11.72 -7.05 10.98
N HIS A 106 -11.33 -6.23 10.00
CA HIS A 106 -10.45 -5.07 10.18
C HIS A 106 -11.01 -3.79 9.57
N GLY A 107 -12.22 -3.83 8.98
CA GLY A 107 -12.84 -2.67 8.35
C GLY A 107 -11.96 -2.06 7.27
N ASP A 108 -11.85 -0.73 7.28
CA ASP A 108 -11.10 0.03 6.29
C ASP A 108 -9.59 0.13 6.58
N GLU A 109 -9.10 -0.51 7.65
CA GLU A 109 -7.68 -0.48 8.01
C GLU A 109 -6.82 -1.33 7.07
N VAL A 110 -7.40 -2.29 6.34
CA VAL A 110 -6.66 -3.19 5.45
C VAL A 110 -7.06 -2.98 3.99
N ILE A 111 -6.06 -2.74 3.15
CA ILE A 111 -6.23 -2.67 1.68
C ILE A 111 -5.67 -3.95 1.08
N VAL A 112 -6.45 -4.63 0.25
CA VAL A 112 -6.04 -5.87 -0.42
C VAL A 112 -6.09 -5.67 -1.93
N ASP A 113 -4.97 -5.90 -2.62
CA ASP A 113 -4.90 -5.89 -4.08
C ASP A 113 -3.98 -7.03 -4.58
N PHE A 114 -3.85 -7.21 -5.89
CA PHE A 114 -2.92 -8.13 -6.51
C PHE A 114 -2.02 -7.44 -7.54
N CYS A 115 -0.83 -7.99 -7.72
CA CYS A 115 0.09 -7.58 -8.77
C CYS A 115 0.68 -8.77 -9.53
N MET A 116 1.16 -8.44 -10.72
CA MET A 116 1.98 -9.31 -11.54
C MET A 116 3.40 -8.80 -11.55
N ARG A 117 4.36 -9.73 -11.57
CA ARG A 117 5.77 -9.41 -11.78
C ARG A 117 6.05 -9.06 -13.24
N TYR A 118 5.37 -9.72 -14.17
CA TYR A 118 5.45 -9.47 -15.60
C TYR A 118 4.04 -9.27 -16.16
N GLY A 119 3.84 -8.27 -17.00
CA GLY A 119 2.50 -7.86 -17.45
C GLY A 119 1.77 -6.96 -16.46
N ASN A 120 0.45 -6.87 -16.60
CA ASN A 120 -0.38 -5.87 -15.92
C ASN A 120 -1.44 -6.50 -15.00
N PRO A 121 -1.63 -5.97 -13.78
CA PRO A 121 -1.03 -4.75 -13.24
C PRO A 121 0.36 -5.01 -12.63
N SER A 122 1.33 -4.12 -12.82
CA SER A 122 2.69 -4.30 -12.32
C SER A 122 2.79 -4.10 -10.81
N THR A 123 3.80 -4.69 -10.18
CA THR A 123 4.04 -4.52 -8.74
C THR A 123 4.21 -3.04 -8.37
N GLU A 124 4.97 -2.29 -9.16
CA GLU A 124 5.24 -0.88 -8.89
C GLU A 124 3.95 -0.04 -8.97
N SER A 125 3.12 -0.24 -10.01
CA SER A 125 1.90 0.54 -10.16
C SER A 125 0.91 0.26 -9.04
N ARG A 126 0.82 -1.00 -8.59
CA ARG A 126 -0.07 -1.40 -7.50
C ARG A 126 0.40 -0.93 -6.15
N VAL A 127 1.70 -1.04 -5.84
CA VAL A 127 2.24 -0.49 -4.60
C VAL A 127 1.98 1.01 -4.53
N ARG A 128 2.20 1.75 -5.62
CA ARG A 128 1.93 3.19 -5.66
C ARG A 128 0.46 3.51 -5.42
N ALA A 129 -0.45 2.82 -6.12
CA ALA A 129 -1.88 3.01 -5.96
C ALA A 129 -2.36 2.67 -4.54
N MET A 130 -1.85 1.59 -3.94
CA MET A 130 -2.19 1.22 -2.56
C MET A 130 -1.66 2.23 -1.54
N VAL A 131 -0.46 2.80 -1.77
CA VAL A 131 0.06 3.86 -0.91
C VAL A 131 -0.81 5.10 -1.01
N GLU A 132 -1.20 5.51 -2.22
CA GLU A 132 -2.11 6.64 -2.44
C GLU A 132 -3.46 6.43 -1.72
N GLU A 133 -4.08 5.26 -1.91
CA GLU A 133 -5.33 4.89 -1.24
C GLU A 133 -5.19 4.87 0.30
N ALA A 134 -4.08 4.35 0.83
CA ALA A 134 -3.81 4.36 2.25
C ALA A 134 -3.69 5.79 2.82
N GLN A 135 -3.05 6.71 2.08
CA GLN A 135 -2.95 8.12 2.48
C GLN A 135 -4.31 8.82 2.44
N GLU A 136 -5.13 8.52 1.41
CA GLU A 136 -6.49 9.05 1.31
C GLU A 136 -7.39 8.59 2.44
N ARG A 137 -7.31 7.32 2.86
CA ARG A 137 -8.06 6.78 4.01
C ARG A 137 -7.62 7.40 5.34
N ARG A 138 -6.36 7.80 5.42
CA ARG A 138 -5.77 8.38 6.62
C ARG A 138 -6.06 9.87 6.79
N ALA A 139 -6.13 10.62 5.70
CA ALA A 139 -6.38 12.06 5.74
C ALA A 139 -7.71 12.46 6.43
N PRO A 140 -8.83 11.73 6.34
CA PRO A 140 -10.06 12.01 7.08
C PRO A 140 -9.92 11.83 8.60
N VAL A 141 -9.34 10.71 9.04
CA VAL A 141 -9.17 10.42 10.48
C VAL A 141 -8.22 11.42 11.12
N GLN A 142 -7.11 11.74 10.45
CA GLN A 142 -6.20 12.79 10.92
C GLN A 142 -6.89 14.16 10.97
N ARG A 143 -7.67 14.53 9.94
CA ARG A 143 -8.43 15.78 9.93
C ARG A 143 -9.42 15.86 11.09
N LEU A 144 -10.06 14.75 11.46
CA LEU A 144 -10.96 14.70 12.60
C LEU A 144 -10.21 14.96 13.92
N VAL A 145 -9.12 14.23 14.16
CA VAL A 145 -8.27 14.38 15.35
C VAL A 145 -7.72 15.81 15.46
N ASP A 146 -7.13 16.33 14.38
CA ASP A 146 -6.57 17.68 14.34
C ASP A 146 -7.64 18.76 14.58
N THR A 147 -8.86 18.57 14.06
CA THR A 147 -9.99 19.50 14.26
C THR A 147 -10.47 19.49 15.70
N PHE A 148 -10.58 18.31 16.32
CA PHE A 148 -10.94 18.20 17.74
C PHE A 148 -9.86 18.82 18.64
N ALA A 149 -8.58 18.51 18.39
CA ALA A 149 -7.47 19.06 19.16
C ALA A 149 -7.39 20.58 19.07
N ARG A 150 -7.62 21.16 17.88
CA ARG A 150 -7.63 22.62 17.66
C ARG A 150 -8.69 23.34 18.48
N SER A 151 -9.84 22.72 18.73
CA SER A 151 -10.92 23.31 19.53
C SER A 151 -10.77 23.02 21.03
N TYR A 152 -10.39 21.80 21.40
CA TYR A 152 -10.27 21.41 22.81
C TYR A 152 -9.10 22.08 23.54
N THR A 153 -7.94 22.20 22.90
CA THR A 153 -6.73 22.78 23.53
C THR A 153 -6.97 24.21 24.04
N PRO A 154 -7.41 25.18 23.22
CA PRO A 154 -7.66 26.53 23.70
C PRO A 154 -8.83 26.58 24.69
N ALA A 155 -9.85 25.74 24.54
CA ALA A 155 -10.98 25.68 25.47
C ALA A 155 -10.55 25.25 26.88
N VAL A 156 -9.72 24.21 26.98
CA VAL A 156 -9.18 23.75 28.27
C VAL A 156 -8.20 24.76 28.86
N VAL A 157 -7.35 25.39 28.04
CA VAL A 157 -6.44 26.45 28.51
C VAL A 157 -7.23 27.65 29.04
N LEU A 158 -8.28 28.10 28.33
CA LEU A 158 -9.16 29.17 28.79
C LEU A 158 -9.88 28.79 30.08
N LEU A 159 -10.44 27.57 30.15
CA LEU A 159 -11.09 27.08 31.36
C LEU A 159 -10.11 27.00 32.54
N ALA A 160 -8.89 26.51 32.32
CA ALA A 160 -7.86 26.44 33.34
C ALA A 160 -7.45 27.82 33.84
N LEU A 161 -7.28 28.80 32.95
CA LEU A 161 -7.04 30.19 33.32
C LEU A 161 -8.22 30.77 34.11
N LEU A 162 -9.46 30.48 33.69
CA LEU A 162 -10.67 30.92 34.36
C LEU A 162 -10.75 30.34 35.78
N VAL A 163 -10.57 29.02 35.93
CA VAL A 163 -10.57 28.31 37.22
C VAL A 163 -9.42 28.75 38.11
N ALA A 164 -8.23 29.03 37.55
CA ALA A 164 -7.10 29.55 38.32
C ALA A 164 -7.33 31.01 38.79
N SER A 165 -8.04 31.81 38.00
CA SER A 165 -8.23 33.25 38.27
C SER A 165 -9.48 33.55 39.10
N LEU A 166 -10.53 32.72 39.00
CA LEU A 166 -11.81 32.95 39.68
C LEU A 166 -11.67 33.01 41.22
N PRO A 167 -10.98 32.06 41.88
CA PRO A 167 -10.92 32.01 43.34
C PRO A 167 -10.21 33.21 43.97
N PRO A 168 -9.03 33.65 43.48
CA PRO A 168 -8.39 34.86 44.00
C PRO A 168 -9.21 36.13 43.80
N LEU A 169 -9.90 36.26 42.65
CA LEU A 169 -10.68 37.45 42.30
C LEU A 169 -12.01 37.57 43.06
N LEU A 170 -12.73 36.46 43.24
CA LEU A 170 -14.05 36.48 43.88
C LEU A 170 -13.99 36.30 45.40
N PHE A 171 -13.04 35.52 45.92
CA PHE A 171 -13.00 35.13 47.32
C PHE A 171 -11.81 35.72 48.10
N GLY A 172 -10.91 36.45 47.44
CA GLY A 172 -9.73 37.03 48.08
C GLY A 172 -8.75 35.99 48.65
N GLN A 173 -8.88 34.72 48.24
CA GLN A 173 -8.08 33.61 48.73
C GLN A 173 -6.70 33.61 48.05
N PRO A 174 -5.58 33.54 48.80
CA PRO A 174 -4.27 33.36 48.20
C PRO A 174 -4.19 32.00 47.51
N PHE A 175 -3.72 31.98 46.25
CA PHE A 175 -3.63 30.75 45.45
C PHE A 175 -2.66 29.70 46.06
N TRP A 176 -1.83 30.15 46.99
CA TRP A 176 -0.77 29.41 47.66
C TRP A 176 -0.72 29.89 49.12
N ASN A 177 -1.05 29.02 50.07
CA ASN A 177 -0.83 29.26 51.50
C ASN A 177 0.10 28.15 52.01
N PRO A 178 1.42 28.33 51.95
CA PRO A 178 2.35 27.35 52.48
C PRO A 178 2.26 27.43 54.00
N ASP A 179 1.75 26.39 54.65
CA ASP A 179 1.82 26.31 56.11
C ASP A 179 3.30 26.28 56.51
N PRO A 180 3.75 27.14 57.44
CA PRO A 180 5.15 27.22 57.84
C PRO A 180 5.69 25.93 58.49
N GLU A 181 4.85 24.94 58.79
CA GLU A 181 5.27 23.64 59.35
C GLU A 181 5.58 22.56 58.29
N THR A 182 5.38 22.85 57.00
CA THR A 182 5.55 21.83 55.93
C THR A 182 7.01 21.54 55.56
N PHE A 183 7.96 22.34 56.05
CA PHE A 183 9.40 22.12 55.89
C PHE A 183 10.09 22.18 57.26
N GLY A 184 9.70 21.27 58.17
CA GLY A 184 10.41 20.97 59.41
C GLY A 184 11.39 19.83 59.23
#